data_AF-A0A836RY20-F1
#
_entry.id   AF-A0A836RY20-F1
#
_cell.length_a   1.000
_cell.length_b   1.000
_cell.length_c   1.000
_cell.angle_alpha   90.00
_cell.angle_beta   90.00
_cell.angle_gamma   90.00
#
_symmetry.space_group_name_H-M   'P 1'
#
loop_
_entity.id
_entity.type
_entity.pdbx_description
1 polymer ?
#
loop_
_entity_poly.entity_id
_entity_poly.type
_entity_poly.pdbx_seq_one_letter_code
_entity_poly.pdbx_strand_id
1 'polypeptide(L)'
;MPDQTEKRVYIVACEDRLYEAASFGEAILLVASKCSSNAQVYKAARILALSGEEVRDLQRILKHYTTKTLRSQAPKQENEITQLKGVSSKAEYAVIFDQMYKGFADILAREITLPSIEFHEILGRGIAEPLKVSDRVYRQPARDDYDILKLLEKLTNQYRKGVLFFTGDKRLANQARLVPGVHVEYIPPGEVAGKEMALRLMSQRIKSWIEGESKSRQVE
;
A
#
# COMPACT_ATOMS: atom_id res chain seq x y z
N MET A 1 -2.10 15.81 -34.80
CA MET A 1 -1.95 14.94 -33.62
C MET A 1 -2.10 13.52 -34.11
N PRO A 2 -1.03 12.71 -34.19
CA PRO A 2 -1.12 11.40 -34.83
C PRO A 2 -1.91 10.42 -33.96
N ASP A 3 -2.76 9.68 -34.64
CA ASP A 3 -3.64 8.62 -34.17
C ASP A 3 -2.83 7.50 -33.48
N GLN A 4 -2.83 7.47 -32.14
CA GLN A 4 -2.26 6.34 -31.40
C GLN A 4 -3.32 5.25 -31.29
N THR A 5 -3.45 4.47 -32.36
CA THR A 5 -4.21 3.23 -32.34
C THR A 5 -3.64 2.33 -31.24
N GLU A 6 -4.41 2.07 -30.18
CA GLU A 6 -4.05 1.14 -29.12
C GLU A 6 -3.67 -0.22 -29.73
N LYS A 7 -2.36 -0.49 -29.85
CA LYS A 7 -1.90 -1.78 -30.34
C LYS A 7 -2.10 -2.82 -29.25
N ARG A 8 -3.14 -3.63 -29.42
CA ARG A 8 -3.41 -4.81 -28.61
C ARG A 8 -2.31 -5.84 -28.88
N VAL A 9 -1.70 -6.33 -27.81
CA VAL A 9 -0.64 -7.35 -27.83
C VAL A 9 -1.02 -8.50 -26.90
N TYR A 10 -0.39 -9.65 -27.09
CA TYR A 10 -0.53 -10.80 -26.21
C TYR A 10 0.79 -11.01 -25.48
N ILE A 11 0.72 -11.28 -24.18
CA ILE A 11 1.89 -11.60 -23.36
C ILE A 11 1.79 -13.05 -22.91
N VAL A 12 2.79 -13.84 -23.27
CA VAL A 12 2.92 -15.24 -22.84
C VAL A 12 3.87 -15.27 -21.66
N ALA A 13 3.37 -15.69 -20.50
CA ALA A 13 4.15 -15.92 -19.30
C ALA A 13 4.43 -17.42 -19.15
N CYS A 14 5.70 -17.81 -19.34
CA CYS A 14 6.23 -19.08 -18.86
C CYS A 14 6.83 -18.87 -17.46
N GLU A 15 7.14 -19.96 -16.72
CA GLU A 15 7.66 -19.90 -15.35
C GLU A 15 8.81 -18.90 -15.14
N ASP A 16 9.77 -18.82 -16.08
CA ASP A 16 10.96 -17.96 -15.93
C ASP A 16 11.02 -16.77 -16.91
N ARG A 17 10.08 -16.67 -17.86
CA ARG A 17 10.20 -15.73 -18.99
C ARG A 17 8.86 -15.23 -19.51
N LEU A 18 8.89 -13.98 -20.00
CA LEU A 18 7.77 -13.33 -20.69
C LEU A 18 8.11 -13.17 -22.16
N TYR A 19 7.13 -13.45 -23.03
CA TYR A 19 7.22 -13.25 -24.47
C TYR A 19 6.07 -12.39 -24.95
N GLU A 20 6.33 -11.47 -25.89
CA GLU A 20 5.31 -10.67 -26.56
C GLU A 20 4.92 -11.35 -27.88
N ALA A 21 3.62 -11.33 -28.20
CA ALA A 21 3.05 -11.79 -29.46
C ALA A 21 2.10 -10.73 -30.03
N ALA A 22 2.15 -10.53 -31.34
CA ALA A 22 1.28 -9.60 -32.05
C ALA A 22 -0.15 -10.14 -32.23
N SER A 23 -0.32 -11.46 -32.12
CA SER A 23 -1.62 -12.13 -32.27
C SER A 23 -1.79 -13.29 -31.30
N PHE A 24 -3.04 -13.72 -31.11
CA PHE A 24 -3.34 -14.88 -30.27
C PHE A 24 -2.74 -16.17 -30.84
N GLY A 25 -2.77 -16.36 -32.17
CA GLY A 25 -2.18 -17.54 -32.81
C GLY A 25 -0.67 -17.63 -32.57
N GLU A 26 0.03 -16.50 -32.65
CA GLU A 26 1.45 -16.42 -32.32
C GLU A 26 1.73 -16.70 -30.82
N ALA A 27 0.86 -16.21 -29.93
CA ALA A 27 0.96 -16.49 -28.51
C ALA A 27 0.86 -18.00 -28.20
N ILE A 28 -0.06 -18.71 -28.86
CA ILE A 28 -0.20 -20.17 -28.69
C ILE A 28 1.03 -20.92 -29.22
N LEU A 29 1.60 -20.50 -30.35
CA LEU A 29 2.85 -21.08 -30.87
C LEU A 29 4.04 -20.85 -29.92
N LEU A 30 4.11 -19.70 -29.28
CA LEU A 30 5.13 -19.41 -28.27
C LEU A 30 4.96 -20.29 -27.03
N VAL A 31 3.72 -20.51 -26.57
CA VAL A 31 3.46 -21.45 -25.47
C VAL A 31 4.00 -22.85 -25.83
N ALA A 32 3.62 -23.38 -26.99
CA ALA A 32 4.00 -24.73 -27.40
C ALA A 32 5.51 -24.90 -27.67
N SER A 33 6.21 -23.84 -28.05
CA SER A 33 7.62 -23.92 -28.44
C SER A 33 8.62 -23.42 -27.38
N LYS A 34 8.18 -22.58 -26.43
CA LYS A 34 9.06 -21.91 -25.46
C LYS A 34 8.71 -22.19 -24.01
N CYS A 35 7.48 -22.59 -23.69
CA CYS A 35 7.12 -22.95 -22.33
C CYS A 35 7.20 -24.47 -22.13
N SER A 36 8.00 -24.91 -21.16
CA SER A 36 8.14 -26.33 -20.78
C SER A 36 7.04 -26.82 -19.83
N SER A 37 6.27 -25.90 -19.26
CA SER A 37 5.33 -26.10 -18.15
C SER A 37 4.18 -25.08 -18.24
N ASN A 38 3.41 -24.90 -17.15
CA ASN A 38 2.24 -24.03 -17.08
C ASN A 38 2.51 -22.64 -17.70
N ALA A 39 1.82 -22.35 -18.80
CA ALA A 39 1.91 -21.07 -19.49
C ALA A 39 0.59 -20.31 -19.37
N GLN A 40 0.69 -19.00 -19.19
CA GLN A 40 -0.47 -18.11 -19.13
C GLN A 40 -0.38 -17.09 -20.26
N VAL A 41 -1.48 -16.92 -21.00
CA VAL A 41 -1.57 -15.96 -22.09
C VAL A 41 -2.47 -14.80 -21.66
N TYR A 42 -1.90 -13.61 -21.63
CA TYR A 42 -2.57 -12.38 -21.28
C TYR A 42 -2.84 -11.54 -22.51
N LYS A 43 -4.01 -10.89 -22.56
CA LYS A 43 -4.31 -9.86 -23.55
C LYS A 43 -4.01 -8.50 -22.93
N ALA A 44 -3.12 -7.73 -23.54
CA ALA A 44 -2.66 -6.45 -23.02
C ALA A 44 -2.78 -5.35 -24.08
N ALA A 45 -2.88 -4.10 -23.63
CA ALA A 45 -2.74 -2.92 -24.49
C ALA A 45 -1.33 -2.35 -24.29
N ARG A 46 -0.59 -2.15 -25.38
CA ARG A 46 0.74 -1.56 -25.29
C ARG A 46 0.63 -0.05 -25.13
N ILE A 47 0.86 0.42 -23.90
CA ILE A 47 0.76 1.85 -23.54
C ILE A 47 2.05 2.59 -23.92
N LEU A 48 3.22 1.94 -23.75
CA LEU A 48 4.52 2.53 -24.03
C LEU A 48 5.49 1.42 -24.44
N ALA A 49 6.26 1.65 -25.50
CA ALA A 49 7.34 0.78 -25.93
C ALA A 49 8.66 1.51 -25.65
N LEU A 50 9.40 1.03 -24.66
CA LEU A 50 10.71 1.59 -24.31
C LEU A 50 11.80 0.93 -25.15
N SER A 51 12.72 1.73 -25.65
CA SER A 51 13.95 1.26 -26.29
C SER A 51 14.87 0.59 -25.27
N GLY A 52 15.79 -0.25 -25.76
CA GLY A 52 16.78 -0.90 -24.89
C GLY A 52 17.66 0.08 -24.11
N GLU A 53 17.84 1.30 -24.62
CA GLU A 53 18.58 2.36 -23.93
C GLU A 53 17.76 2.97 -22.79
N GLU A 54 16.50 3.30 -23.02
CA GLU A 54 15.58 3.78 -21.98
C GLU A 54 15.37 2.74 -20.86
N VAL A 55 15.30 1.45 -21.21
CA VAL A 55 15.24 0.36 -20.23
C VAL A 55 16.53 0.30 -19.40
N ARG A 56 17.71 0.46 -20.02
CA ARG A 56 18.98 0.49 -19.29
C ARG A 56 19.10 1.71 -18.39
N ASP A 57 18.61 2.86 -18.82
CA ASP A 57 18.60 4.08 -18.01
C ASP A 57 17.65 3.95 -16.82
N LEU A 58 16.45 3.41 -17.02
CA LEU A 58 15.54 3.05 -15.94
C LEU A 58 16.17 2.05 -14.98
N GLN A 59 16.81 0.99 -15.49
CA GLN A 59 17.53 0.03 -14.65
C GLN A 59 18.68 0.69 -13.89
N ARG A 60 19.39 1.65 -14.48
CA ARG A 60 20.47 2.40 -13.82
C ARG A 60 19.92 3.28 -12.70
N ILE A 61 18.81 3.98 -12.96
CA ILE A 61 18.11 4.80 -11.96
C ILE A 61 17.64 3.90 -10.81
N LEU A 62 16.93 2.81 -11.12
CA LEU A 62 16.45 1.85 -10.11
C LEU A 62 17.62 1.26 -9.33
N LYS A 63 18.70 0.82 -10.00
CA LYS A 63 19.91 0.31 -9.35
C LYS A 63 20.56 1.35 -8.43
N HIS A 64 20.60 2.61 -8.84
CA HIS A 64 21.18 3.71 -8.07
C HIS A 64 20.32 4.05 -6.84
N TYR A 65 19.00 3.95 -6.94
CA TYR A 65 18.12 4.03 -5.78
C TYR A 65 18.32 2.84 -4.85
N THR A 66 18.35 1.60 -5.35
CA THR A 66 18.62 0.42 -4.51
C THR A 66 20.01 0.44 -3.86
N THR A 67 21.07 0.88 -4.53
CA THR A 67 22.42 0.95 -3.93
C THR A 67 22.56 2.08 -2.91
N LYS A 68 21.83 3.18 -3.05
CA LYS A 68 21.76 4.22 -2.01
C LYS A 68 20.99 3.74 -0.78
N THR A 69 20.01 2.85 -0.95
CA THR A 69 19.31 2.18 0.16
C THR A 69 20.13 1.02 0.76
N LEU A 70 20.92 0.29 -0.04
CA LEU A 70 21.72 -0.88 0.38
C LEU A 70 23.07 -0.52 1.03
N ARG A 71 23.63 0.69 0.84
CA ARG A 71 24.81 1.11 1.62
C ARG A 71 24.47 1.49 3.07
N SER A 72 23.20 1.70 3.38
CA SER A 72 22.68 1.81 4.76
C SER A 72 22.26 0.46 5.34
N GLN A 73 22.26 -0.60 4.53
CA GLN A 73 21.80 -1.94 4.89
C GLN A 73 22.61 -2.99 4.11
N ALA A 74 23.82 -3.29 4.60
CA ALA A 74 24.56 -4.49 4.21
C ALA A 74 24.74 -5.40 5.43
N PRO A 75 24.77 -6.74 5.22
CA PRO A 75 24.04 -7.69 6.06
C PRO A 75 24.95 -8.45 7.02
N LYS A 76 24.41 -8.82 8.18
CA LYS A 76 24.81 -10.08 8.84
C LYS A 76 23.66 -11.06 8.64
N GLN A 77 23.88 -12.03 7.77
CA GLN A 77 23.04 -13.21 7.60
C GLN A 77 23.16 -14.13 8.82
N GLU A 78 22.20 -15.05 8.90
CA GLU A 78 22.12 -16.18 9.83
C GLU A 78 21.59 -15.85 11.23
N ASN A 79 20.27 -15.74 11.32
CA ASN A 79 19.47 -16.82 11.91
C ASN A 79 17.99 -16.59 11.59
N GLU A 80 17.44 -17.45 10.73
CA GLU A 80 16.01 -17.66 10.65
C GLU A 80 15.50 -18.15 12.01
N ILE A 81 14.28 -17.72 12.33
CA ILE A 81 13.51 -18.00 13.53
C ILE A 81 13.86 -17.07 14.70
N THR A 82 12.85 -16.26 15.05
CA THR A 82 12.72 -15.34 16.20
C THR A 82 12.98 -13.86 15.88
N GLN A 83 12.01 -13.03 16.25
CA GLN A 83 12.08 -11.57 16.44
C GLN A 83 11.61 -10.66 15.28
N LEU A 84 10.29 -10.59 15.08
CA LEU A 84 9.59 -9.30 14.93
C LEU A 84 9.31 -8.67 16.31
N LYS A 85 10.33 -8.67 17.18
CA LYS A 85 10.46 -7.72 18.29
C LYS A 85 11.42 -6.62 17.83
N GLY A 86 10.95 -5.83 16.87
CA GLY A 86 11.54 -4.56 16.50
C GLY A 86 10.59 -3.46 16.93
N VAL A 87 10.54 -3.21 18.23
CA VAL A 87 9.82 -2.11 18.85
C VAL A 87 10.29 -0.80 18.20
N SER A 88 9.48 -0.18 17.34
CA SER A 88 9.56 1.26 17.12
C SER A 88 9.06 1.91 18.41
N SER A 89 9.97 2.19 19.33
CA SER A 89 9.66 2.62 20.71
C SER A 89 9.16 4.06 20.81
N LYS A 90 8.40 4.56 19.83
CA LYS A 90 7.84 5.91 19.85
C LYS A 90 6.38 6.00 19.44
N ALA A 91 5.90 5.19 18.51
CA ALA A 91 4.52 5.29 18.04
C ALA A 91 3.57 4.54 18.96
N GLU A 92 2.63 5.26 19.56
CA GLU A 92 1.62 4.71 20.46
C GLU A 92 0.27 4.53 19.75
N TYR A 93 0.04 5.29 18.67
CA TYR A 93 -1.19 5.31 17.89
C TYR A 93 -0.90 4.97 16.41
N ALA A 94 -1.83 4.28 15.78
CA ALA A 94 -1.87 4.10 14.33
C ALA A 94 -3.12 4.76 13.75
N VAL A 95 -2.96 5.52 12.67
CA VAL A 95 -4.05 6.07 11.86
C VAL A 95 -4.01 5.41 10.50
N ILE A 96 -5.13 4.86 10.06
CA ILE A 96 -5.21 3.99 8.89
C ILE A 96 -6.24 4.56 7.93
N PHE A 97 -5.88 4.63 6.66
CA PHE A 97 -6.73 5.11 5.58
C PHE A 97 -7.01 3.98 4.60
N ASP A 98 -8.29 3.77 4.34
CA ASP A 98 -8.76 2.94 3.24
C ASP A 98 -8.34 3.51 1.85
N GLN A 99 -8.41 2.66 0.82
CA GLN A 99 -7.98 2.94 -0.56
C GLN A 99 -8.62 4.19 -1.16
N MET A 100 -9.80 4.58 -0.67
CA MET A 100 -10.50 5.78 -1.11
C MET A 100 -9.81 7.09 -0.72
N TYR A 101 -8.94 7.07 0.30
CA TYR A 101 -8.22 8.26 0.77
C TYR A 101 -6.74 8.22 0.40
N LYS A 102 -6.43 7.70 -0.79
CA LYS A 102 -5.07 7.68 -1.30
C LYS A 102 -4.44 9.08 -1.35
N GLY A 103 -3.21 9.18 -0.87
CA GLY A 103 -2.41 10.38 -0.71
C GLY A 103 -2.77 11.22 0.52
N PHE A 104 -3.65 10.77 1.43
CA PHE A 104 -3.98 11.53 2.64
C PHE A 104 -2.94 11.35 3.73
N ALA A 105 -2.40 10.14 3.88
CA ALA A 105 -1.41 9.82 4.90
C ALA A 105 -0.18 10.73 4.84
N ASP A 106 0.37 10.96 3.64
CA ASP A 106 1.54 11.82 3.43
C ASP A 106 1.28 13.28 3.82
N ILE A 107 0.08 13.80 3.57
CA ILE A 107 -0.29 15.18 3.87
C ILE A 107 -0.52 15.33 5.37
N LEU A 108 -1.32 14.44 5.97
CA LEU A 108 -1.63 14.48 7.40
C LEU A 108 -0.41 14.23 8.27
N ALA A 109 0.53 13.39 7.83
CA ALA A 109 1.81 13.22 8.51
C ALA A 109 2.63 14.53 8.55
N ARG A 110 2.53 15.39 7.55
CA ARG A 110 3.22 16.70 7.58
C ARG A 110 2.53 17.69 8.51
N GLU A 111 1.20 17.66 8.56
CA GLU A 111 0.40 18.57 9.39
C GLU A 111 0.42 18.18 10.88
N ILE A 112 0.39 16.88 11.17
CA ILE A 112 0.35 16.35 12.53
C ILE A 112 1.75 15.90 12.92
N THR A 113 2.46 16.75 13.64
CA THR A 113 3.87 16.57 14.02
C THR A 113 4.08 15.67 15.23
N LEU A 114 3.02 15.09 15.78
CA LEU A 114 3.09 14.19 16.94
C LEU A 114 3.89 12.91 16.58
N PRO A 115 5.06 12.67 17.21
CA PRO A 115 5.90 11.51 16.89
C PRO A 115 5.29 10.19 17.38
N SER A 116 4.25 10.26 18.23
CA SER A 116 3.53 9.10 18.74
C SER A 116 2.51 8.51 17.77
N ILE A 117 2.39 9.05 16.56
CA ILE A 117 1.43 8.59 15.55
C ILE A 117 2.19 8.08 14.32
N GLU A 118 1.82 6.88 13.87
CA GLU A 118 2.14 6.38 12.53
C GLU A 118 0.88 6.36 11.66
N PHE A 119 1.08 6.64 10.37
CA PHE A 119 0.03 6.68 9.37
C PHE A 119 0.20 5.51 8.40
N HIS A 120 -0.89 4.80 8.15
CA HIS A 120 -0.94 3.65 7.26
C HIS A 120 -1.94 3.89 6.15
N GLU A 121 -1.51 3.74 4.91
CA GLU A 121 -2.34 3.92 3.72
C GLU A 121 -2.53 2.57 3.02
N ILE A 122 -3.77 2.14 2.87
CA ILE A 122 -4.09 0.90 2.15
C ILE A 122 -4.11 1.23 0.66
N LEU A 123 -3.28 0.53 -0.12
CA LEU A 123 -3.15 0.80 -1.56
C LEU A 123 -3.88 -0.19 -2.47
N GLY A 124 -4.34 -1.31 -1.94
CA GLY A 124 -4.95 -2.36 -2.75
C GLY A 124 -3.91 -3.32 -3.35
N ARG A 125 -4.17 -3.76 -4.59
CA ARG A 125 -3.27 -4.62 -5.37
C ARG A 125 -2.15 -3.75 -5.99
N GLY A 126 -0.90 -3.98 -5.63
CA GLY A 126 0.24 -3.24 -6.19
C GLY A 126 1.51 -3.27 -5.35
N ILE A 127 1.41 -3.68 -4.09
CA ILE A 127 2.55 -4.00 -3.22
C ILE A 127 2.30 -5.37 -2.59
N ALA A 128 3.35 -6.17 -2.44
CA ALA A 128 3.27 -7.50 -1.82
C ALA A 128 3.42 -7.44 -0.30
N GLU A 129 4.14 -6.43 0.19
CA GLU A 129 4.50 -6.27 1.59
C GLU A 129 4.34 -4.80 2.03
N PRO A 130 4.18 -4.53 3.34
CA PRO A 130 4.14 -3.18 3.86
C PRO A 130 5.39 -2.38 3.49
N LEU A 131 5.21 -1.21 2.88
CA LEU A 131 6.32 -0.34 2.47
C LEU A 131 6.37 0.90 3.35
N LYS A 132 7.48 1.14 4.04
CA LYS A 132 7.74 2.41 4.73
C LYS A 132 8.13 3.47 3.69
N VAL A 133 7.29 4.50 3.53
CA VAL A 133 7.46 5.56 2.52
C VAL A 133 8.16 6.78 3.12
N SER A 134 7.92 7.04 4.40
CA SER A 134 8.60 8.08 5.17
C SER A 134 8.69 7.64 6.64
N ASP A 135 9.31 8.47 7.49
CA ASP A 135 9.55 8.16 8.91
C ASP A 135 8.32 7.65 9.66
N ARG A 136 7.13 8.16 9.31
CA ARG A 136 5.85 7.85 9.96
C ARG A 136 4.74 7.43 9.00
N VAL A 137 5.05 7.16 7.73
CA VAL A 137 4.05 6.77 6.73
C VAL A 137 4.39 5.40 6.15
N TYR A 138 3.43 4.50 6.20
CA TYR A 138 3.51 3.15 5.66
C TYR A 138 2.40 2.94 4.65
N ARG A 139 2.70 2.19 3.58
CA ARG A 139 1.72 1.70 2.62
C ARG A 139 1.47 0.23 2.88
N GLN A 140 0.22 -0.16 2.99
CA GLN A 140 -0.20 -1.49 3.36
C GLN A 140 -0.84 -2.20 2.15
N PRO A 141 -0.46 -3.48 1.89
CA PRO A 141 -1.15 -4.31 0.91
C PRO A 141 -2.50 -4.76 1.47
N ALA A 142 -3.53 -4.76 0.63
CA ALA A 142 -4.79 -5.46 0.91
C ALA A 142 -5.48 -5.83 -0.40
N ARG A 143 -5.93 -7.09 -0.55
CA ARG A 143 -6.56 -7.54 -1.80
C ARG A 143 -8.07 -7.43 -1.77
N ASP A 144 -8.64 -7.49 -0.57
CA ASP A 144 -10.05 -7.48 -0.25
C ASP A 144 -10.27 -6.93 1.17
N ASP A 145 -11.54 -6.83 1.57
CA ASP A 145 -11.93 -6.34 2.91
C ASP A 145 -11.42 -7.22 4.04
N TYR A 146 -11.24 -8.53 3.80
CA TYR A 146 -10.76 -9.46 4.81
C TYR A 146 -9.29 -9.22 5.17
N ASP A 147 -8.45 -8.94 4.17
CA ASP A 147 -7.06 -8.51 4.38
C ASP A 147 -7.01 -7.21 5.21
N ILE A 148 -7.95 -6.28 5.00
CA ILE A 148 -8.04 -5.03 5.76
C ILE A 148 -8.35 -5.34 7.23
N LEU A 149 -9.35 -6.17 7.52
CA LEU A 149 -9.70 -6.54 8.89
C LEU A 149 -8.53 -7.22 9.61
N LYS A 150 -7.82 -8.14 8.95
CA LYS A 150 -6.59 -8.75 9.49
C LYS A 150 -5.48 -7.74 9.78
N LEU A 151 -5.31 -6.76 8.89
CA LEU A 151 -4.37 -5.68 9.10
C LEU A 151 -4.74 -4.87 10.34
N LEU A 152 -6.02 -4.52 10.51
CA LEU A 152 -6.50 -3.80 11.69
C LEU A 152 -6.19 -4.58 12.98
N GLU A 153 -6.51 -5.87 13.03
CA GLU A 153 -6.19 -6.76 14.16
C GLU A 153 -4.68 -6.82 14.45
N LYS A 154 -3.85 -6.90 13.41
CA LYS A 154 -2.39 -6.90 13.59
C LYS A 154 -1.92 -5.58 14.19
N LEU A 155 -2.44 -4.45 13.72
CA LEU A 155 -2.01 -3.14 14.19
C LEU A 155 -2.53 -2.85 15.61
N THR A 156 -3.73 -3.30 16.00
CA THR A 156 -4.19 -3.12 17.39
C THR A 156 -3.30 -3.85 18.40
N ASN A 157 -2.70 -4.97 18.02
CA ASN A 157 -1.70 -5.67 18.83
C ASN A 157 -0.33 -4.97 18.85
N GLN A 158 -0.05 -4.10 17.88
CA GLN A 158 1.22 -3.39 17.75
C GLN A 158 1.20 -2.00 18.42
N TYR A 159 0.08 -1.27 18.35
CA TYR A 159 -0.05 0.10 18.86
C TYR A 159 -0.82 0.15 20.17
N ARG A 160 -0.09 0.39 21.27
CA ARG A 160 -0.60 0.27 22.65
C ARG A 160 -1.79 1.18 22.97
N LYS A 161 -1.89 2.36 22.36
CA LYS A 161 -2.97 3.33 22.67
C LYS A 161 -4.15 3.24 21.71
N GLY A 162 -3.99 2.57 20.58
CA GLY A 162 -5.12 2.20 19.72
C GLY A 162 -4.90 2.51 18.26
N VAL A 163 -5.91 2.12 17.48
CA VAL A 163 -5.94 2.23 16.03
C VAL A 163 -7.15 3.04 15.62
N LEU A 164 -6.96 4.05 14.79
CA LEU A 164 -8.02 4.83 14.16
C LEU A 164 -8.09 4.48 12.68
N PHE A 165 -9.24 4.01 12.23
CA PHE A 165 -9.47 3.62 10.84
C PHE A 165 -10.49 4.54 10.17
N PHE A 166 -10.08 5.14 9.04
CA PHE A 166 -10.93 5.92 8.16
C PHE A 166 -11.33 5.09 6.95
N THR A 167 -12.63 4.96 6.72
CA THR A 167 -13.20 4.41 5.47
C THR A 167 -14.44 5.20 5.06
N GLY A 168 -14.72 5.24 3.77
CA GLY A 168 -16.01 5.73 3.28
C GLY A 168 -16.90 4.60 2.76
N ASP A 169 -16.51 3.34 2.95
CA ASP A 169 -17.35 2.18 2.69
C ASP A 169 -18.12 1.82 3.96
N LYS A 170 -19.46 1.85 3.87
CA LYS A 170 -20.35 1.61 5.02
C LYS A 170 -20.29 0.16 5.52
N ARG A 171 -20.12 -0.81 4.62
CA ARG A 171 -20.02 -2.22 4.97
C ARG A 171 -18.71 -2.50 5.68
N LEU A 172 -17.60 -2.02 5.12
CA LEU A 172 -16.29 -2.15 5.73
C LEU A 172 -16.22 -1.43 7.08
N ALA A 173 -16.83 -0.23 7.20
CA ALA A 173 -16.92 0.48 8.47
C ALA A 173 -17.62 -0.35 9.55
N ASN A 174 -18.76 -0.97 9.21
CA ASN A 174 -19.51 -1.79 10.16
C ASN A 174 -18.74 -3.05 10.58
N GLN A 175 -18.01 -3.67 9.66
CA GLN A 175 -17.17 -4.84 9.97
C GLN A 175 -15.96 -4.44 10.83
N ALA A 176 -15.28 -3.35 10.48
CA ALA A 176 -14.12 -2.86 11.23
C ALA A 176 -14.47 -2.47 12.67
N ARG A 177 -15.70 -1.99 12.93
CA ARG A 177 -16.19 -1.70 14.30
C ARG A 177 -16.28 -2.93 15.20
N LEU A 178 -16.35 -4.12 14.62
CA LEU A 178 -16.36 -5.37 15.38
C LEU A 178 -14.95 -5.79 15.81
N VAL A 179 -13.90 -5.15 15.28
CA VAL A 179 -12.51 -5.43 15.63
C VAL A 179 -12.17 -4.70 16.94
N PRO A 180 -11.83 -5.42 18.04
CA PRO A 180 -11.51 -4.79 19.32
C PRO A 180 -10.31 -3.84 19.23
N GLY A 181 -10.45 -2.65 19.82
CA GLY A 181 -9.39 -1.64 19.87
C GLY A 181 -9.25 -0.78 18.60
N VAL A 182 -10.16 -0.94 17.63
CA VAL A 182 -10.25 -0.08 16.44
C VAL A 182 -11.35 0.97 16.64
N HIS A 183 -10.98 2.25 16.58
CA HIS A 183 -11.93 3.35 16.42
C HIS A 183 -12.18 3.58 14.94
N VAL A 184 -13.44 3.63 14.51
CA VAL A 184 -13.79 3.73 13.08
C VAL A 184 -14.51 5.04 12.80
N GLU A 185 -13.91 5.85 11.92
CA GLU A 185 -14.49 7.07 11.38
C GLU A 185 -14.99 6.80 9.95
N TYR A 186 -16.30 6.81 9.78
CA TYR A 186 -16.95 6.65 8.48
C TYR A 186 -17.19 8.02 7.84
N ILE A 187 -16.52 8.29 6.71
CA ILE A 187 -16.60 9.58 6.00
C ILE A 187 -16.84 9.33 4.50
N PRO A 188 -18.09 9.14 4.05
CA PRO A 188 -18.34 8.86 2.64
C PRO A 188 -17.89 10.02 1.76
N PRO A 189 -17.33 9.77 0.56
CA PRO A 189 -16.77 10.81 -0.31
C PRO A 189 -17.76 11.91 -0.70
N GLY A 190 -19.06 11.61 -0.73
CA GLY A 190 -20.13 12.56 -1.04
C GLY A 190 -20.49 13.53 0.07
N GLU A 191 -20.05 13.28 1.31
CA GLU A 191 -20.37 14.15 2.47
C GLU A 191 -19.37 15.30 2.65
N VAL A 192 -18.25 15.31 1.91
CA VAL A 192 -17.21 16.32 2.08
C VAL A 192 -16.95 17.05 0.78
N ALA A 193 -17.03 18.38 0.83
CA ALA A 193 -16.79 19.27 -0.30
C ALA A 193 -15.30 19.37 -0.64
N GLY A 194 -14.76 18.29 -1.23
CA GLY A 194 -13.40 18.23 -1.75
C GLY A 194 -12.33 17.79 -0.75
N LYS A 195 -11.14 17.53 -1.29
CA LYS A 195 -10.01 16.91 -0.57
C LYS A 195 -9.51 17.75 0.60
N GLU A 196 -9.48 19.07 0.46
CA GLU A 196 -9.00 19.97 1.51
C GLU A 196 -9.90 19.94 2.76
N MET A 197 -11.22 19.98 2.57
CA MET A 197 -12.16 19.91 3.68
C MET A 197 -12.08 18.54 4.37
N ALA A 198 -11.86 17.46 3.61
CA ALA A 198 -11.68 16.11 4.15
C ALA A 198 -10.41 16.01 5.01
N LEU A 199 -9.29 16.58 4.55
CA LEU A 199 -8.05 16.63 5.33
C LEU A 199 -8.23 17.40 6.64
N ARG A 200 -8.88 18.57 6.61
CA ARG A 200 -9.16 19.36 7.82
C ARG A 200 -10.02 18.58 8.81
N LEU A 201 -11.10 17.96 8.33
CA LEU A 201 -11.99 17.14 9.14
C LEU A 201 -11.25 15.96 9.77
N MET A 202 -10.50 15.19 8.98
CA MET A 202 -9.72 14.04 9.48
C MET A 202 -8.65 14.48 10.48
N SER A 203 -7.95 15.58 10.23
CA SER A 203 -6.96 16.16 11.14
C SER A 203 -7.58 16.51 12.49
N GLN A 204 -8.76 17.13 12.49
CA GLN A 204 -9.52 17.41 13.71
C GLN A 204 -9.92 16.12 14.44
N ARG A 205 -10.46 15.13 13.71
CA ARG A 205 -10.87 13.83 14.29
C ARG A 205 -9.72 13.09 14.95
N ILE A 206 -8.56 13.05 14.29
CA ILE A 206 -7.34 12.43 14.83
C ILE A 206 -6.94 13.12 16.14
N LYS A 207 -6.90 14.46 16.17
CA LYS A 207 -6.53 15.22 17.38
C LYS A 207 -7.52 14.98 18.51
N SER A 208 -8.81 15.10 18.25
CA SER A 208 -9.86 14.89 19.26
C SER A 208 -9.86 13.47 19.82
N TRP A 209 -9.62 12.47 18.98
CA TRP A 209 -9.52 11.07 19.42
C TRP A 209 -8.34 10.86 20.39
N ILE A 210 -7.16 11.38 20.04
CA ILE A 210 -5.95 11.27 20.88
C ILE A 210 -6.10 12.01 22.21
N GLU A 211 -6.71 13.20 22.18
CA GLU A 211 -7.01 13.97 23.39
C GLU A 211 -8.06 13.28 24.28
N GLY A 212 -9.08 12.66 23.66
CA GLY A 212 -10.11 11.90 24.35
C GLY A 212 -9.56 10.67 25.07
N GLU A 213 -8.72 9.87 24.39
CA GLU A 213 -8.02 8.73 24.99
C GLU A 213 -7.11 9.13 26.15
N SER A 214 -6.50 10.32 26.07
CA SER A 214 -5.62 10.84 27.13
C SER A 214 -6.39 11.24 28.39
N LYS A 215 -7.67 11.64 28.27
CA LYS A 215 -8.53 12.02 29.40
C LYS A 215 -9.20 10.82 30.07
N SER A 216 -9.64 9.82 29.30
CA SER A 216 -10.32 8.63 29.83
C SER A 216 -9.45 7.79 30.77
N ARG A 217 -8.11 7.87 30.61
CA ARG A 217 -7.14 7.11 31.43
C ARG A 217 -6.60 7.86 32.66
N GLN A 218 -6.97 9.12 32.88
CA GLN A 218 -6.59 9.86 34.09
C GLN A 218 -7.64 9.76 35.22
N VAL A 219 -8.75 9.06 34.97
CA VAL A 219 -9.89 8.96 35.88
C VAL A 219 -10.04 7.53 36.46
N GLU A 220 -9.12 6.62 36.13
CA GLU A 220 -9.00 5.29 36.76
C GLU A 220 -7.95 5.26 37.87
#